data_AF-A0A198ABW9-F1
#
_entry.id   AF-A0A198ABW9-F1
#
_cell.length_a   1.000
_cell.length_b   1.000
_cell.length_c   1.000
_cell.angle_alpha   90.00
_cell.angle_beta   90.00
_cell.angle_gamma   90.00
#
_symmetry.space_group_name_H-M   'P 1'
#
loop_
_entity.id
_entity.type
_entity.pdbx_description
1 polymer ?
#
loop_
_entity_poly.entity_id
_entity_poly.type
_entity_poly.pdbx_seq_one_letter_code
_entity_poly.pdbx_strand_id
1 'polypeptide(L)'
;MNRYVTLFAILILVILSGCDKKEEVNLVANTDSWKINVNYLPSKHGYIEKQTIEYIGKTPLNKVDLSINYKNNSSTVNTLKVETLVGVGPQQLPTRTEVDNWKNAKNVKITWTEKDTLHEETVRLTPSTQE
;
A
#
# COMPACT_ATOMS: atom_id res chain seq x y z
N MET A 1 -19.08 -30.30 -58.08
CA MET A 1 -20.28 -30.29 -57.21
C MET A 1 -20.02 -31.20 -56.02
N ASN A 2 -20.46 -30.77 -54.84
CA ASN A 2 -20.39 -31.41 -53.51
C ASN A 2 -19.08 -31.21 -52.73
N ARG A 3 -19.08 -30.70 -51.50
CA ARG A 3 -20.01 -29.87 -50.70
C ARG A 3 -19.20 -29.59 -49.44
N TYR A 4 -19.12 -28.33 -49.05
CA TYR A 4 -18.49 -27.87 -47.82
C TYR A 4 -19.06 -28.65 -46.61
N VAL A 5 -18.24 -29.51 -46.00
CA VAL A 5 -18.42 -29.91 -44.60
C VAL A 5 -17.53 -28.93 -43.84
N THR A 6 -17.98 -27.70 -43.61
CA THR A 6 -18.80 -27.34 -42.44
C THR A 6 -18.08 -27.88 -41.19
N LEU A 7 -17.09 -27.14 -40.71
CA LEU A 7 -17.25 -26.15 -39.63
C LEU A 7 -16.94 -26.80 -38.27
N PHE A 8 -16.14 -26.09 -37.47
CA PHE A 8 -16.13 -26.17 -36.00
C PHE A 8 -15.59 -27.47 -35.37
N ALA A 9 -14.27 -27.66 -35.46
CA ALA A 9 -13.51 -28.15 -34.29
C ALA A 9 -12.59 -27.02 -33.77
N ILE A 10 -13.03 -25.77 -33.94
CA ILE A 10 -12.53 -24.62 -33.20
C ILE A 10 -13.02 -24.78 -31.76
N LEU A 11 -12.11 -24.53 -30.82
CA LEU A 11 -12.43 -24.29 -29.40
C LEU A 11 -13.02 -25.50 -28.67
N ILE A 12 -12.16 -26.48 -28.36
CA ILE A 12 -12.17 -26.93 -26.96
C ILE A 12 -11.70 -25.72 -26.16
N LEU A 13 -12.70 -24.98 -25.71
CA LEU A 13 -12.68 -23.84 -24.83
C LEU A 13 -12.00 -24.30 -23.53
N VAL A 14 -10.67 -24.34 -23.53
CA VAL A 14 -9.86 -24.35 -22.31
C VAL A 14 -10.04 -22.97 -21.70
N ILE A 15 -11.23 -22.70 -21.15
CA ILE A 15 -11.39 -21.67 -20.13
C ILE A 15 -10.70 -22.27 -18.91
N LEU A 16 -9.38 -22.21 -18.90
CA LEU A 16 -8.66 -21.97 -17.66
C LEU A 16 -9.20 -20.62 -17.20
N SER A 17 -10.30 -20.66 -16.46
CA SER A 17 -10.64 -19.62 -15.52
C SER A 17 -9.49 -19.61 -14.53
N GLY A 18 -8.42 -18.93 -14.94
CA GLY A 18 -7.38 -18.41 -14.07
C GLY A 18 -8.12 -17.51 -13.10
N CYS A 19 -8.61 -18.11 -12.03
CA CYS A 19 -8.96 -17.39 -10.85
C CYS A 19 -7.63 -16.82 -10.40
N ASP A 20 -7.33 -15.59 -10.83
CA ASP A 20 -6.17 -14.83 -10.37
C ASP A 20 -6.29 -14.79 -8.86
N LYS A 21 -5.52 -15.66 -8.19
CA LYS A 21 -5.48 -15.67 -6.74
C LYS A 21 -4.90 -14.32 -6.34
N LYS A 22 -5.66 -13.56 -5.56
CA LYS A 22 -5.14 -12.36 -4.93
C LYS A 22 -3.96 -12.77 -4.04
N GLU A 23 -2.82 -12.15 -4.26
CA GLU A 23 -1.59 -12.39 -3.50
C GLU A 23 -1.38 -11.26 -2.49
N GLU A 24 -0.66 -11.57 -1.42
CA GLU A 24 -0.19 -10.55 -0.49
C GLU A 24 0.76 -9.58 -1.22
N VAL A 25 0.56 -8.28 -1.03
CA VAL A 25 1.40 -7.25 -1.64
C VAL A 25 1.92 -6.31 -0.59
N ASN A 26 3.24 -6.17 -0.53
CA ASN A 26 3.89 -5.17 0.30
C ASN A 26 4.34 -3.97 -0.55
N LEU A 27 3.88 -2.77 -0.20
CA LEU A 27 4.38 -1.53 -0.77
C LEU A 27 5.27 -0.81 0.25
N VAL A 28 6.39 -0.28 -0.21
CA VAL A 28 7.37 0.43 0.60
C VAL A 28 7.55 1.86 0.14
N ALA A 29 7.84 2.73 1.11
CA ALA A 29 8.31 4.08 0.88
C ALA A 29 9.38 4.42 1.92
N ASN A 30 10.58 4.77 1.46
CA ASN A 30 11.71 5.10 2.31
C ASN A 30 12.18 6.52 2.02
N THR A 31 12.52 7.25 3.07
CA THR A 31 13.11 8.59 3.03
C THR A 31 14.29 8.64 3.99
N ASP A 32 14.98 9.78 4.07
CA ASP A 32 16.10 9.95 5.01
C ASP A 32 15.68 9.83 6.48
N SER A 33 14.39 10.03 6.77
CA SER A 33 13.86 10.04 8.14
C SER A 33 12.82 8.94 8.40
N TRP A 34 12.31 8.28 7.36
CA TRP A 34 11.16 7.40 7.49
C TRP A 34 11.32 6.10 6.69
N LYS A 35 10.87 5.00 7.29
CA LYS A 35 10.54 3.76 6.57
C LYS A 35 9.06 3.47 6.75
N ILE A 36 8.36 3.26 5.64
CA ILE A 36 6.93 3.00 5.62
C ILE A 36 6.68 1.72 4.86
N ASN A 37 5.90 0.83 5.46
CA ASN A 37 5.42 -0.39 4.86
C ASN A 37 3.89 -0.39 4.84
N VAL A 38 3.33 -0.80 3.72
CA VAL A 38 1.88 -0.94 3.53
C VAL A 38 1.62 -2.33 2.98
N ASN A 39 1.17 -3.22 3.85
CA ASN A 39 0.86 -4.59 3.53
C ASN A 39 -0.63 -4.72 3.18
N TYR A 40 -0.90 -5.24 1.98
CA TYR A 40 -2.21 -5.56 1.46
C TYR A 40 -2.44 -7.07 1.53
N LEU A 41 -3.21 -7.50 2.52
CA LEU A 41 -3.58 -8.91 2.70
C LEU A 41 -4.84 -9.23 1.90
N PRO A 42 -4.87 -10.31 1.09
CA PRO A 42 -6.06 -10.71 0.36
C PRO A 42 -7.29 -10.90 1.26
N SER A 43 -8.42 -10.36 0.84
CA SER A 43 -9.71 -10.57 1.48
C SER A 43 -10.80 -10.91 0.46
N LYS A 44 -12.00 -11.24 0.96
CA LYS A 44 -13.12 -11.66 0.13
C LYS A 44 -13.49 -10.62 -0.92
N HIS A 45 -13.48 -9.32 -0.58
CA HIS A 45 -13.90 -8.25 -1.48
C HIS A 45 -12.74 -7.43 -2.04
N GLY A 46 -11.59 -7.41 -1.37
CA GLY A 46 -10.44 -6.60 -1.80
C GLY A 46 -9.15 -7.04 -1.12
N TYR A 47 -8.56 -6.11 -0.40
CA TYR A 47 -7.39 -6.26 0.44
C TYR A 47 -7.59 -5.55 1.78
N ILE A 48 -7.14 -6.15 2.88
CA ILE A 48 -7.01 -5.49 4.17
C ILE A 48 -5.68 -4.74 4.17
N GLU A 49 -5.71 -3.44 4.46
CA GLU A 49 -4.51 -2.59 4.46
C GLU A 49 -3.95 -2.43 5.88
N LYS A 50 -2.74 -2.95 6.09
CA LYS A 50 -1.96 -2.81 7.32
C LYS A 50 -0.76 -1.92 7.07
N GLN A 51 -0.65 -0.83 7.83
CA GLN A 51 0.41 0.16 7.65
C GLN A 51 1.36 0.10 8.85
N THR A 52 2.66 0.23 8.57
CA THR A 52 3.70 0.32 9.59
C THR A 52 4.62 1.48 9.24
N ILE A 53 4.97 2.29 10.25
CA ILE A 53 5.88 3.42 10.12
C ILE A 53 7.02 3.29 11.11
N GLU A 54 8.23 3.56 10.68
CA GLU A 54 9.42 3.62 11.53
C GLU A 54 10.13 4.96 11.29
N TYR A 55 10.34 5.71 12.37
CA TYR A 55 11.19 6.90 12.34
C TYR A 55 12.64 6.49 12.51
N ILE A 56 13.46 6.77 11.50
CA ILE A 56 14.91 6.48 11.50
C ILE A 56 15.75 7.76 11.64
N GLY A 57 15.11 8.91 11.79
CA GLY A 57 15.78 10.17 12.11
C GLY A 57 16.31 10.19 13.54
N LYS A 58 17.08 11.24 13.85
CA LYS A 58 17.82 11.35 15.12
C LYS A 58 17.15 12.30 16.12
N THR A 59 16.18 13.11 15.69
CA THR A 59 15.59 14.13 16.54
C THR A 59 14.24 13.66 17.09
N PRO A 60 13.92 13.94 18.38
CA PRO A 60 12.60 13.69 18.92
C PRO A 60 11.49 14.40 18.12
N LEU A 61 10.36 13.70 18.00
CA LEU A 61 9.16 14.17 17.31
C LEU A 61 8.03 14.39 18.31
N ASN A 62 7.23 15.42 18.10
CA ASN A 62 6.07 15.72 18.95
C ASN A 62 4.76 15.14 18.38
N LYS A 63 4.66 15.09 17.05
CA LYS A 63 3.46 14.64 16.32
C LYS A 63 3.88 14.17 14.93
N VAL A 64 3.25 13.10 14.45
CA VAL A 64 3.32 12.69 13.05
C VAL A 64 1.93 12.36 12.52
N ASP A 65 1.64 12.87 11.33
CA ASP A 65 0.49 12.55 10.52
C ASP A 65 0.97 11.85 9.24
N LEU A 66 0.37 10.70 8.93
CA LEU A 66 0.64 9.92 7.73
C LEU A 66 -0.63 9.82 6.89
N SER A 67 -0.55 10.17 5.62
CA SER A 67 -1.65 10.10 4.66
C SER A 67 -1.27 9.26 3.45
N ILE A 68 -1.93 8.11 3.27
CA ILE A 68 -1.83 7.33 2.02
C ILE A 68 -2.84 7.89 1.03
N ASN A 69 -2.37 8.30 -0.15
CA ASN A 69 -3.22 8.88 -1.19
C ASN A 69 -3.46 7.88 -2.32
N TYR A 70 -4.72 7.79 -2.78
CA TYR A 70 -5.15 6.85 -3.80
C TYR A 70 -5.50 7.54 -5.12
N LYS A 71 -5.58 6.76 -6.21
CA LYS A 71 -5.94 7.21 -7.57
C LYS A 71 -7.27 7.96 -7.67
N ASN A 72 -8.26 7.57 -6.87
CA ASN A 72 -9.60 8.16 -6.85
C ASN A 72 -9.70 9.43 -5.97
N ASN A 73 -8.57 10.06 -5.63
CA ASN A 73 -8.48 11.21 -4.72
C ASN A 73 -9.00 10.95 -3.30
N SER A 74 -9.23 9.68 -2.92
CA SER A 74 -9.41 9.34 -1.50
C SER A 74 -8.06 9.30 -0.79
N SER A 75 -8.08 9.46 0.52
CA SER A 75 -6.91 9.29 1.37
C SER A 75 -7.25 8.50 2.63
N THR A 76 -6.23 7.90 3.24
CA THR A 76 -6.32 7.36 4.60
C THR A 76 -5.34 8.13 5.45
N VAL A 77 -5.87 8.86 6.43
CA VAL A 77 -5.09 9.70 7.35
C VAL A 77 -5.00 8.98 8.69
N ASN A 78 -3.77 8.69 9.11
CA ASN A 78 -3.45 8.17 10.42
C ASN A 78 -2.64 9.22 11.18
N THR A 79 -3.10 9.58 12.37
CA THR A 79 -2.37 10.46 13.28
C THR A 79 -1.77 9.63 14.39
N LEU A 80 -0.45 9.71 14.56
CA LEU A 80 0.22 9.23 15.76
C LEU A 80 0.61 10.42 16.62
N LYS A 81 0.03 10.47 17.83
CA LYS A 81 0.51 11.34 18.90
C LYS A 81 1.54 10.55 19.70
N VAL A 82 2.77 11.06 19.76
CA VAL A 82 3.88 10.34 20.37
C VAL A 82 4.75 11.33 21.09
N GLU A 83 5.10 11.03 22.34
CA GLU A 83 6.00 11.86 23.14
C GLU A 83 7.46 11.71 22.66
N THR A 84 7.80 10.58 22.04
CA THR A 84 9.03 10.36 21.27
C THR A 84 8.91 9.11 20.40
N LEU A 85 9.40 9.16 19.15
CA LEU A 85 9.53 7.99 18.25
C LEU A 85 10.98 7.52 18.07
N VAL A 86 11.95 8.21 18.69
CA VAL A 86 13.36 7.85 18.55
C VAL A 86 13.62 6.52 19.23
N GLY A 87 14.04 5.51 18.45
CA GLY A 87 14.40 4.19 18.97
C GLY A 87 13.21 3.29 19.36
N VAL A 88 11.97 3.69 19.06
CA VAL A 88 10.76 2.90 19.38
C VAL A 88 10.54 1.77 18.36
N GLY A 89 11.26 1.79 17.24
CA GLY A 89 11.12 0.81 16.17
C GLY A 89 9.78 0.94 15.42
N PRO A 90 9.47 -0.02 14.54
CA PRO A 90 8.28 0.05 13.68
C PRO A 90 6.97 0.09 14.47
N GLN A 91 6.14 1.08 14.21
CA GLN A 91 4.81 1.26 14.80
C GLN A 91 3.72 0.86 13.81
N GLN A 92 2.84 -0.05 14.21
CA GLN A 92 1.66 -0.40 13.42
C GLN A 92 0.57 0.66 13.59
N LEU A 93 0.08 1.19 12.48
CA LEU A 93 -1.02 2.15 12.45
C LEU A 93 -2.38 1.41 12.43
N PRO A 94 -3.48 2.10 12.77
CA PRO A 94 -4.83 1.57 12.60
C PRO A 94 -5.03 0.97 11.20
N THR A 95 -5.55 -0.26 11.19
CA THR A 95 -5.83 -1.01 9.97
C THR A 95 -7.09 -0.48 9.31
N ARG A 96 -7.05 -0.28 7.99
CA ARG A 96 -8.26 0.01 7.22
C ARG A 96 -8.95 -1.30 6.84
N THR A 97 -10.27 -1.34 7.00
CA THR A 97 -11.06 -2.57 6.90
C THR A 97 -10.93 -3.25 5.55
N GLU A 98 -10.99 -2.51 4.43
CA GLU A 98 -10.82 -3.09 3.10
C GLU A 98 -10.56 -2.00 2.02
N VAL A 99 -9.76 -2.33 1.02
CA VAL A 99 -9.59 -1.57 -0.23
C VAL A 99 -9.73 -2.50 -1.43
N ASP A 100 -10.39 -2.06 -2.51
CA ASP A 100 -10.67 -2.93 -3.66
C ASP A 100 -9.41 -3.38 -4.42
N ASN A 101 -8.44 -2.47 -4.56
CA ASN A 101 -7.25 -2.70 -5.38
C ASN A 101 -6.05 -1.92 -4.84
N TRP A 102 -5.00 -2.64 -4.42
CA TRP A 102 -3.75 -2.06 -3.92
C TRP A 102 -3.06 -1.15 -4.96
N LYS A 103 -3.24 -1.40 -6.26
CA LYS A 103 -2.65 -0.59 -7.35
C LYS A 103 -3.19 0.84 -7.40
N ASN A 104 -4.20 1.15 -6.58
CA ASN A 104 -4.71 2.50 -6.43
C ASN A 104 -3.89 3.34 -5.46
N ALA A 105 -3.13 2.74 -4.54
CA ALA A 105 -2.21 3.46 -3.68
C ALA A 105 -1.09 4.08 -4.51
N LYS A 106 -0.84 5.38 -4.34
CA LYS A 106 0.16 6.13 -5.14
C LYS A 106 1.37 6.53 -4.32
N ASN A 107 1.12 7.25 -3.24
CA ASN A 107 2.15 7.90 -2.45
C ASN A 107 1.69 8.01 -1.00
N VAL A 108 2.67 8.24 -0.14
CA VAL A 108 2.47 8.59 1.25
C VAL A 108 2.92 10.03 1.42
N LYS A 109 2.07 10.84 2.04
CA LYS A 109 2.42 12.14 2.58
C LYS A 109 2.65 11.99 4.08
N ILE A 110 3.77 12.49 4.56
CA ILE A 110 4.20 12.43 5.95
C ILE A 110 4.36 13.87 6.40
N THR A 111 3.73 14.22 7.51
CA THR A 111 3.84 15.55 8.11
C THR A 111 4.24 15.36 9.57
N TRP A 112 5.34 15.98 10.01
CA TRP A 112 5.82 15.84 11.38
C TRP A 112 6.29 17.16 11.96
N THR A 113 6.31 17.24 13.29
CA THR A 113 6.83 18.41 14.01
C THR A 113 8.08 18.05 14.78
N GLU A 114 9.19 18.71 14.45
CA GLU A 114 10.49 18.61 15.12
C GLU A 114 10.79 19.98 15.77
N LYS A 115 10.90 20.03 17.11
CA LYS A 115 11.21 21.28 17.85
C LYS A 115 10.37 22.48 17.36
N ASP A 116 9.06 22.28 17.27
CA ASP A 116 8.06 23.26 16.79
C ASP A 116 8.18 23.67 15.31
N THR A 117 9.05 23.03 14.55
CA THR A 117 9.15 23.20 13.09
C THR A 117 8.32 22.12 12.40
N LEU A 118 7.42 22.55 11.51
CA LEU A 118 6.64 21.64 10.68
C LEU A 118 7.46 21.18 9.47
N HIS A 119 7.53 19.89 9.27
CA HIS A 119 8.14 19.24 8.12
C HIS A 119 7.10 18.46 7.34
N GLU A 120 7.30 18.37 6.03
CA GLU A 120 6.43 17.62 5.13
C GLU A 120 7.26 16.93 4.06
N GLU A 121 6.90 15.68 3.77
CA GLU A 121 7.49 14.90 2.68
C GLU A 121 6.40 14.09 1.97
N THR A 122 6.52 13.95 0.65
CA THR A 122 5.64 13.07 -0.15
C THR A 122 6.49 12.12 -0.97
N VAL A 123 6.31 10.82 -0.74
CA VAL A 123 7.13 9.76 -1.32
C VAL A 123 6.24 8.72 -2.02
N ARG A 124 6.68 8.22 -3.18
CA ARG A 124 5.93 7.21 -3.94
C ARG A 124 6.01 5.85 -3.25
N LEU A 125 4.89 5.14 -3.24
CA LEU A 125 4.85 3.74 -2.85
C LEU A 125 5.33 2.88 -4.01
N THR A 126 6.20 1.92 -3.71
CA THR A 126 6.73 0.98 -4.70
C THR A 126 6.60 -0.45 -4.17
N PRO A 127 6.36 -1.45 -5.02
CA PRO A 127 6.38 -2.84 -4.57
C PRO A 127 7.72 -3.16 -3.90
N SER A 128 7.67 -3.81 -2.74
CA SER A 128 8.85 -4.38 -2.11
C SER A 128 9.46 -5.39 -3.07
N THR A 129 10.73 -5.19 -3.44
CA THR A 129 11.50 -6.24 -4.09
C THR A 129 11.83 -7.26 -3.01
N GLN A 130 11.22 -8.44 -3.09
CA GLN A 130 11.67 -9.59 -2.30
C GLN A 130 13.06 -9.97 -2.84
N GLU A 131 14.10 -9.78 -2.03
CA GLU A 131 15.42 -10.41 -2.24
C GLU A 131 15.35 -11.90 -1.93
#